data_AF-A0A6A0GSR1-F1
#
_entry.id   AF-A0A6A0GSR1-F1
#
_cell.length_a   1.000
_cell.length_b   1.000
_cell.length_c   1.000
_cell.angle_alpha   90.00
_cell.angle_beta   90.00
_cell.angle_gamma   90.00
#
_symmetry.space_group_name_H-M   'P 1'
#
loop_
_entity.id
_entity.type
_entity.pdbx_description
1 polymer ?
#
loop_
_entity_poly.entity_id
_entity_poly.type
_entity_poly.pdbx_seq_one_letter_code
_entity_poly.pdbx_strand_id
1 'polypeptide(L)'
;MVAPGLNSALTLGKCVGGTLNHSLTLVIHEIAHNLAFGHKYPLANRALGIFANLPIALPMSVTFKFYHLQHHKFQGVKEIDTDIPTKLEAQLFCTTFGKFVWMLLQGVFYAFRPLCVNPRPFSALELFNISVQIAFNAAVAYYFNLQALLYLAGGTLLALGVHPVAGHFIAEHYMFNKGQETYSYYGPLNMLTFNVGYHNEHHDFPFIPGSRLPKLRAMAPEFYDTLPCHKSWVKVLYDFVMDPTIGLYARIVRERNIPSASVTPYSPVSPIVSSAAVKSAGSSNGTQSATFNDCPISRRVAFMADE
;
A
#
# COMPACT_ATOMS: atom_id res chain seq x y z
N MET A 1 3.59 22.17 -33.86
CA MET A 1 4.85 22.30 -33.11
C MET A 1 4.50 22.62 -31.66
N VAL A 2 4.61 21.66 -30.75
CA VAL A 2 4.44 21.90 -29.31
C VAL A 2 5.76 22.47 -28.80
N ALA A 3 5.72 23.65 -28.17
CA ALA A 3 6.91 24.36 -27.73
C ALA A 3 7.78 23.47 -26.80
N PRO A 4 9.10 23.39 -27.02
CA PRO A 4 9.99 22.49 -26.28
C PRO A 4 10.02 22.72 -24.74
N GLY A 5 9.53 23.86 -24.25
CA GLY A 5 9.38 24.13 -22.81
C GLY A 5 8.12 23.55 -22.15
N LEU A 6 7.05 23.30 -22.91
CA LEU A 6 5.77 22.82 -22.35
C LEU A 6 5.87 21.36 -21.88
N ASN A 7 6.65 20.53 -22.59
CA ASN A 7 6.85 19.11 -22.25
C ASN A 7 7.69 18.94 -20.98
N SER A 8 8.69 19.80 -20.76
CA SER A 8 9.53 19.77 -19.56
C SER A 8 8.78 20.29 -18.33
N ALA A 9 8.00 21.38 -18.47
CA ALA A 9 7.15 21.89 -17.40
C ALA A 9 6.04 20.89 -17.02
N LEU A 10 5.44 20.20 -17.99
CA LEU A 10 4.43 19.17 -17.76
C LEU A 10 5.01 17.93 -17.09
N THR A 11 6.24 17.52 -17.46
CA THR A 11 6.96 16.42 -16.82
C THR A 11 7.35 16.76 -15.38
N LEU A 12 7.90 17.96 -15.14
CA LEU A 12 8.24 18.44 -13.80
C LEU A 12 6.99 18.57 -12.92
N GLY A 13 5.90 19.11 -13.45
CA GLY A 13 4.60 19.18 -12.78
C GLY A 13 4.09 17.79 -12.40
N LYS A 14 4.23 16.79 -13.27
CA LYS A 14 3.85 15.40 -12.97
C LYS A 14 4.71 14.75 -11.88
N CYS A 15 6.02 15.01 -11.83
CA CYS A 15 6.89 14.48 -10.77
C CYS A 15 6.60 15.13 -9.42
N VAL A 16 6.46 16.46 -9.37
CA VAL A 16 6.08 17.18 -8.15
C VAL A 16 4.67 16.80 -7.71
N GLY A 17 3.72 16.76 -8.65
CA GLY A 17 2.35 16.33 -8.42
C GLY A 17 2.26 14.91 -7.90
N GLY A 18 3.00 13.97 -8.50
CA GLY A 18 3.09 12.58 -8.03
C GLY A 18 3.69 12.47 -6.63
N THR A 19 4.74 13.25 -6.32
CA THR A 19 5.34 13.28 -4.98
C THR A 19 4.38 13.83 -3.94
N LEU A 20 3.72 14.96 -4.21
CA LEU A 20 2.74 15.57 -3.30
C LEU A 20 1.52 14.68 -3.11
N ASN A 21 1.01 14.08 -4.19
CA ASN A 21 -0.09 13.13 -4.15
C ASN A 21 0.28 11.92 -3.27
N HIS A 22 1.45 11.33 -3.48
CA HIS A 22 1.93 10.23 -2.65
C HIS A 22 2.14 10.64 -1.17
N SER A 23 2.65 11.85 -0.94
CA SER A 23 2.79 12.38 0.43
C SER A 23 1.40 12.48 1.09
N LEU A 24 0.38 12.94 0.38
CA LEU A 24 -1.00 13.00 0.87
C LEU A 24 -1.58 11.62 1.17
N THR A 25 -1.29 10.59 0.36
CA THR A 25 -1.73 9.21 0.68
C THR A 25 -1.12 8.72 1.99
N LEU A 26 0.11 9.13 2.30
CA LEU A 26 0.76 8.79 3.56
C LEU A 26 0.29 9.63 4.76
N VAL A 27 -0.16 10.87 4.53
CA VAL A 27 -0.90 11.64 5.55
C VAL A 27 -2.21 10.92 5.90
N ILE A 28 -2.97 10.47 4.88
CA ILE A 28 -4.20 9.70 5.09
C ILE A 28 -3.90 8.40 5.85
N HIS A 29 -2.77 7.75 5.55
CA HIS A 29 -2.29 6.59 6.28
C HIS A 29 -2.11 6.89 7.78
N GLU A 30 -1.36 7.93 8.17
CA GLU A 30 -1.21 8.28 9.60
C GLU A 30 -2.57 8.64 10.25
N ILE A 31 -3.43 9.36 9.54
CA ILE A 31 -4.77 9.70 10.01
C ILE A 31 -5.63 8.44 10.20
N ALA A 32 -5.43 7.38 9.41
CA ALA A 32 -6.15 6.10 9.56
C ALA A 32 -5.91 5.46 10.92
N HIS A 33 -4.70 5.62 11.48
CA HIS A 33 -4.34 5.20 12.85
C HIS A 33 -4.87 6.14 13.94
N ASN A 34 -5.65 7.18 13.57
CA ASN A 34 -6.16 8.23 14.44
C ASN A 34 -5.06 9.11 15.08
N LEU A 35 -3.92 9.28 14.42
CA LEU A 35 -2.77 9.97 15.02
C LEU A 35 -2.82 11.50 14.94
N ALA A 36 -3.74 12.09 14.14
CA ALA A 36 -3.86 13.54 14.03
C ALA A 36 -4.57 14.17 15.24
N PHE A 37 -5.68 13.58 15.69
CA PHE A 37 -6.42 14.06 16.87
C PHE A 37 -6.46 13.05 18.02
N GLY A 38 -5.76 11.92 17.90
CA GLY A 38 -5.79 10.83 18.87
C GLY A 38 -7.08 10.01 18.82
N HIS A 39 -7.09 8.91 19.57
CA HIS A 39 -8.21 7.96 19.63
C HIS A 39 -9.46 8.52 20.32
N LYS A 40 -9.34 9.61 21.08
CA LYS A 40 -10.46 10.30 21.73
C LYS A 40 -11.39 10.99 20.73
N TYR A 41 -10.88 11.38 19.56
CA TYR A 41 -11.63 12.12 18.54
C TYR A 41 -11.62 11.41 17.19
N PRO A 42 -12.24 10.21 17.08
CA PRO A 42 -12.18 9.40 15.87
C PRO A 42 -12.84 10.09 14.67
N LEU A 43 -13.95 10.82 14.87
CA LEU A 43 -14.66 11.54 13.80
C LEU A 43 -13.87 12.75 13.27
N ALA A 44 -13.11 13.44 14.12
CA ALA A 44 -12.23 14.52 13.68
C ALA A 44 -11.13 13.98 12.74
N ASN A 45 -10.57 12.81 13.08
CA ASN A 45 -9.63 12.12 12.18
C ASN A 45 -10.32 11.70 10.86
N ARG A 46 -11.57 11.22 10.89
CA ARG A 46 -12.30 10.88 9.65
C ARG A 46 -12.51 12.10 8.77
N ALA A 47 -12.95 13.22 9.35
CA ALA A 47 -13.17 14.47 8.62
C ALA A 47 -11.87 14.99 7.97
N LEU A 48 -10.77 15.03 8.73
CA LEU A 48 -9.48 15.45 8.20
C LEU A 48 -8.96 14.49 7.12
N GLY A 49 -9.15 13.18 7.30
CA GLY A 49 -8.78 12.20 6.29
C GLY A 49 -9.56 12.39 4.98
N ILE A 50 -10.88 12.64 5.05
CA ILE A 50 -11.71 12.91 3.86
C ILE A 50 -11.26 14.22 3.18
N PHE A 51 -10.91 15.25 3.95
CA PHE A 51 -10.39 16.49 3.41
C PHE A 51 -9.02 16.30 2.72
N ALA A 52 -8.09 15.59 3.36
CA ALA A 52 -6.79 15.26 2.79
C ALA A 52 -6.91 14.40 1.51
N ASN A 53 -8.00 13.65 1.38
CA ASN A 53 -8.30 12.82 0.21
C ASN A 53 -8.64 13.65 -1.04
N LEU A 54 -9.20 14.85 -0.92
CA LEU A 54 -9.78 15.57 -2.06
C LEU A 54 -8.87 15.61 -3.32
N PRO A 55 -7.55 15.89 -3.21
CA PRO A 55 -6.64 15.92 -4.36
C PRO A 55 -6.31 14.55 -5.00
N ILE A 56 -6.67 13.43 -4.35
CA ILE A 56 -6.41 12.06 -4.83
C ILE A 56 -7.42 11.64 -5.92
N ALA A 57 -8.52 12.38 -6.07
CA ALA A 57 -9.62 12.14 -7.03
C ALA A 57 -10.42 10.82 -6.84
N LEU A 58 -10.05 9.96 -5.90
CA LEU A 58 -10.72 8.68 -5.58
C LEU A 58 -11.07 8.61 -4.10
N PRO A 59 -12.28 8.18 -3.69
CA PRO A 59 -12.74 8.24 -2.28
C PRO A 59 -12.15 7.11 -1.42
N MET A 60 -10.85 7.16 -1.13
CA MET A 60 -10.14 6.08 -0.43
C MET A 60 -10.12 6.19 1.09
N SER A 61 -10.18 7.37 1.70
CA SER A 61 -9.79 7.63 3.10
C SER A 61 -10.49 6.72 4.12
N VAL A 62 -11.82 6.61 4.05
CA VAL A 62 -12.58 5.80 5.02
C VAL A 62 -12.38 4.31 4.78
N THR A 63 -12.40 3.88 3.52
CA THR A 63 -12.26 2.47 3.14
C THR A 63 -10.82 1.97 3.37
N PHE A 64 -9.83 2.79 3.05
CA PHE A 64 -8.41 2.56 3.31
C PHE A 64 -8.17 2.24 4.76
N LYS A 65 -8.70 3.05 5.70
CA LYS A 65 -8.54 2.79 7.14
C LYS A 65 -8.96 1.37 7.52
N PHE A 66 -10.10 0.91 7.01
CA PHE A 66 -10.58 -0.43 7.35
C PHE A 66 -9.58 -1.50 6.90
N TYR A 67 -9.28 -1.54 5.60
CA TYR A 67 -8.43 -2.59 5.04
C TYR A 67 -6.99 -2.48 5.56
N HIS A 68 -6.48 -1.27 5.76
CA HIS A 68 -5.17 -1.03 6.34
C HIS A 68 -5.05 -1.56 7.77
N LEU A 69 -6.05 -1.33 8.63
CA LEU A 69 -6.04 -1.88 9.98
C LEU A 69 -6.27 -3.40 10.00
N GLN A 70 -7.01 -3.96 9.04
CA GLN A 70 -7.09 -5.41 8.85
C GLN A 70 -5.73 -5.99 8.46
N HIS A 71 -5.02 -5.33 7.55
CA HIS A 71 -3.68 -5.71 7.12
C HIS A 71 -2.71 -5.74 8.30
N HIS A 72 -2.65 -4.69 9.13
CA HIS A 72 -1.84 -4.67 10.36
C HIS A 72 -2.15 -5.84 11.31
N LYS A 73 -3.43 -6.22 11.42
CA LYS A 73 -3.88 -7.26 12.35
C LYS A 73 -3.72 -8.68 11.81
N PHE A 74 -3.91 -8.86 10.50
CA PHE A 74 -4.04 -10.15 9.82
C PHE A 74 -3.11 -10.25 8.61
N GLN A 75 -1.93 -9.64 8.69
CA GLN A 75 -0.94 -9.60 7.63
C GLN A 75 -0.65 -11.00 7.08
N GLY A 76 -0.72 -11.14 5.76
CA GLY A 76 -0.48 -12.41 5.07
C GLY A 76 -1.61 -13.44 5.21
N VAL A 77 -2.70 -13.15 5.93
CA VAL A 77 -3.83 -14.09 6.06
C VAL A 77 -4.71 -14.04 4.81
N LYS A 78 -4.78 -15.16 4.11
CA LYS A 78 -5.53 -15.34 2.88
C LYS A 78 -7.01 -14.93 3.05
N GLU A 79 -7.57 -14.27 2.03
CA GLU A 79 -8.96 -13.76 1.98
C GLU A 79 -9.31 -12.67 3.02
N ILE A 80 -8.39 -12.27 3.90
CA ILE A 80 -8.58 -11.15 4.83
C ILE A 80 -7.68 -9.99 4.45
N ASP A 81 -6.39 -10.26 4.28
CA ASP A 81 -5.40 -9.27 3.86
C ASP A 81 -5.51 -9.01 2.36
N THR A 82 -6.14 -7.89 2.02
CA THR A 82 -6.33 -7.46 0.63
C THR A 82 -5.06 -6.89 0.00
N ASP A 83 -3.96 -6.79 0.74
CA ASP A 83 -2.66 -6.40 0.19
C ASP A 83 -2.04 -7.52 -0.67
N ILE A 84 -2.42 -8.79 -0.40
CA ILE A 84 -1.92 -9.95 -1.15
C ILE A 84 -2.52 -9.96 -2.56
N PRO A 85 -1.70 -9.99 -3.64
CA PRO A 85 -2.21 -10.14 -5.00
C PRO A 85 -3.02 -11.42 -5.18
N THR A 86 -4.05 -11.35 -6.02
CA THR A 86 -4.80 -12.55 -6.40
C THR A 86 -3.93 -13.52 -7.20
N LYS A 87 -4.31 -14.81 -7.20
CA LYS A 87 -3.64 -15.81 -8.05
C LYS A 87 -3.66 -15.41 -9.53
N LEU A 88 -4.76 -14.80 -9.99
CA LEU A 88 -4.89 -14.33 -11.37
C LEU A 88 -3.90 -13.21 -11.68
N GLU A 89 -3.78 -12.20 -10.82
CA GLU A 89 -2.75 -11.15 -10.96
C GLU A 89 -1.36 -11.79 -11.04
N ALA A 90 -1.04 -12.70 -10.11
CA ALA A 90 0.26 -13.34 -10.05
C ALA A 90 0.58 -14.18 -11.30
N GLN A 91 -0.42 -14.80 -11.93
CA GLN A 91 -0.27 -15.56 -13.17
C GLN A 91 -0.10 -14.65 -14.39
N LEU A 92 -0.86 -13.56 -14.47
CA LEU A 92 -0.83 -12.63 -15.62
C LEU A 92 0.45 -11.79 -15.64
N PHE A 93 0.94 -11.39 -14.47
CA PHE A 93 2.04 -10.44 -14.33
C PHE A 93 3.32 -11.07 -13.79
N CYS A 94 3.68 -12.24 -14.31
CA CYS A 94 4.84 -13.00 -13.84
C CYS A 94 6.10 -12.87 -14.70
N THR A 95 6.10 -12.07 -15.77
CA THR A 95 7.29 -11.80 -16.59
C THR A 95 7.87 -10.44 -16.24
N THR A 96 9.10 -10.12 -16.66
CA THR A 96 9.68 -8.76 -16.48
C THR A 96 8.73 -7.67 -17.01
N PHE A 97 8.23 -7.83 -18.24
CA PHE A 97 7.25 -6.91 -18.81
C PHE A 97 5.92 -6.92 -18.05
N GLY A 98 5.43 -8.11 -17.66
CA GLY A 98 4.20 -8.24 -16.87
C GLY A 98 4.30 -7.51 -15.52
N LYS A 99 5.39 -7.69 -14.77
CA LYS A 99 5.64 -7.01 -13.50
C LYS A 99 5.71 -5.49 -13.67
N PHE A 100 6.33 -5.01 -14.75
CA PHE A 100 6.33 -3.59 -15.08
C PHE A 100 4.93 -3.04 -15.35
N VAL A 101 4.11 -3.76 -16.14
CA VAL A 101 2.70 -3.37 -16.40
C VAL A 101 1.88 -3.41 -15.11
N TRP A 102 2.09 -4.42 -14.25
CA TRP A 102 1.42 -4.51 -12.96
C TRP A 102 1.73 -3.31 -12.08
N MET A 103 3.00 -2.89 -12.04
CA MET A 103 3.46 -1.71 -11.30
C MET A 103 2.79 -0.42 -11.81
N LEU A 104 2.59 -0.26 -13.12
CA LEU A 104 1.84 0.88 -13.68
C LEU A 104 0.35 0.88 -13.27
N LEU A 105 -0.22 -0.31 -13.07
CA LEU A 105 -1.62 -0.51 -12.72
C LEU A 105 -1.84 -0.75 -11.22
N GLN A 106 -0.79 -0.64 -10.41
CA GLN A 106 -0.84 -1.00 -8.99
C GLN A 106 -1.94 -0.25 -8.24
N GLY A 107 -2.08 1.07 -8.46
CA GLY A 107 -3.17 1.85 -7.87
C GLY A 107 -4.57 1.34 -8.23
N VAL A 108 -4.75 0.77 -9.43
CA VAL A 108 -6.00 0.12 -9.85
C VAL A 108 -6.24 -1.15 -9.06
N PHE A 109 -5.23 -2.02 -8.92
CA PHE A 109 -5.37 -3.23 -8.11
C PHE A 109 -5.67 -2.92 -6.65
N TYR A 110 -5.01 -1.94 -6.04
CA TYR A 110 -5.31 -1.52 -4.66
C TYR A 110 -6.76 -1.01 -4.51
N ALA A 111 -7.29 -0.31 -5.51
CA ALA A 111 -8.67 0.18 -5.47
C ALA A 111 -9.72 -0.93 -5.60
N PHE A 112 -9.49 -1.91 -6.49
CA PHE A 112 -10.51 -2.89 -6.86
C PHE A 112 -10.34 -4.26 -6.22
N ARG A 113 -9.12 -4.70 -5.90
CA ARG A 113 -8.85 -6.01 -5.28
C ARG A 113 -9.67 -6.23 -3.99
N PRO A 114 -9.84 -5.25 -3.09
CA PRO A 114 -10.67 -5.45 -1.90
C PRO A 114 -12.11 -5.85 -2.22
N LEU A 115 -12.67 -5.40 -3.35
CA LEU A 115 -14.03 -5.74 -3.79
C LEU A 115 -14.15 -7.19 -4.25
N CYS A 116 -13.03 -7.84 -4.61
CA CYS A 116 -12.99 -9.23 -5.04
C CYS A 116 -12.55 -10.18 -3.94
N VAL A 117 -11.64 -9.75 -3.06
CA VAL A 117 -11.01 -10.60 -2.04
C VAL A 117 -11.77 -10.61 -0.72
N ASN A 118 -12.19 -9.44 -0.24
CA ASN A 118 -12.87 -9.30 1.05
C ASN A 118 -13.98 -8.24 0.95
N PRO A 119 -15.00 -8.48 0.10
CA PRO A 119 -16.06 -7.51 -0.14
C PRO A 119 -16.88 -7.26 1.11
N ARG A 120 -17.32 -6.01 1.27
CA ARG A 120 -18.19 -5.61 2.37
C ARG A 120 -19.20 -4.56 1.93
N PRO A 121 -20.37 -4.49 2.59
CA PRO A 121 -21.31 -3.41 2.34
C PRO A 121 -20.71 -2.04 2.69
N PHE A 122 -21.11 -1.03 1.94
CA PHE A 122 -20.73 0.36 2.23
C PHE A 122 -21.39 0.84 3.52
N SER A 123 -20.60 1.43 4.41
CA SER A 123 -21.08 2.14 5.59
C SER A 123 -21.58 3.54 5.24
N ALA A 124 -22.38 4.14 6.11
CA ALA A 124 -22.84 5.53 5.95
C ALA A 124 -21.66 6.52 5.80
N LEU A 125 -20.55 6.28 6.49
CA LEU A 125 -19.36 7.13 6.39
C LEU A 125 -18.63 6.97 5.05
N GLU A 126 -18.66 5.78 4.45
CA GLU A 126 -18.12 5.58 3.09
C GLU A 126 -18.99 6.24 2.04
N LEU A 127 -20.31 6.11 2.15
CA LEU A 127 -21.25 6.83 1.29
C LEU A 127 -21.05 8.35 1.40
N PHE A 128 -20.79 8.85 2.61
CA PHE A 128 -20.42 10.25 2.81
C PHE A 128 -19.08 10.62 2.14
N ASN A 129 -18.02 9.83 2.32
CA ASN A 129 -16.73 10.06 1.66
C ASN A 129 -16.87 10.06 0.12
N ILE A 130 -17.62 9.12 -0.44
CA ILE A 130 -17.91 9.02 -1.87
C ILE A 130 -18.64 10.28 -2.34
N SER A 131 -19.67 10.70 -1.62
CA SER A 131 -20.47 11.88 -1.97
C SER A 131 -19.63 13.16 -1.98
N VAL A 132 -18.78 13.35 -0.96
CA VAL A 132 -17.85 14.49 -0.87
C VAL A 132 -16.84 14.47 -2.02
N GLN A 133 -16.26 13.31 -2.34
CA GLN A 133 -15.29 13.19 -3.44
C GLN A 133 -15.94 13.46 -4.81
N ILE A 134 -17.15 12.94 -5.05
CA ILE A 134 -17.90 13.21 -6.30
C ILE A 134 -18.20 14.70 -6.42
N ALA A 135 -18.68 15.34 -5.34
CA ALA A 135 -18.96 16.77 -5.35
C ALA A 135 -17.70 17.61 -5.62
N PHE A 136 -16.56 17.25 -5.00
CA PHE A 136 -15.29 17.92 -5.24
C PHE A 136 -14.78 17.71 -6.68
N ASN A 137 -14.82 16.48 -7.19
CA ASN A 137 -14.42 16.18 -8.57
C ASN A 137 -15.28 16.95 -9.58
N ALA A 138 -16.60 17.04 -9.34
CA ALA A 138 -17.52 17.81 -10.17
C ALA A 138 -17.20 19.32 -10.10
N ALA A 139 -16.90 19.85 -8.91
CA ALA A 139 -16.47 21.24 -8.75
C ALA A 139 -15.16 21.51 -9.50
N VAL A 140 -14.17 20.63 -9.41
CA VAL A 140 -12.90 20.75 -10.15
C VAL A 140 -13.16 20.75 -11.66
N ALA A 141 -13.96 19.79 -12.16
CA ALA A 141 -14.29 19.72 -13.58
C ALA A 141 -15.05 20.95 -14.08
N TYR A 142 -15.93 21.53 -13.24
CA TYR A 142 -16.72 22.72 -13.58
C TYR A 142 -15.87 24.00 -13.59
N TYR A 143 -15.11 24.26 -12.51
CA TYR A 143 -14.34 25.50 -12.35
C TYR A 143 -12.98 25.49 -13.06
N PHE A 144 -12.36 24.32 -13.20
CA PHE A 144 -10.99 24.16 -13.70
C PHE A 144 -10.87 23.24 -14.91
N ASN A 145 -11.99 22.83 -15.53
CA ASN A 145 -12.10 21.89 -16.65
C ASN A 145 -11.74 20.42 -16.33
N LEU A 146 -12.10 19.54 -17.26
CA LEU A 146 -11.86 18.10 -17.14
C LEU A 146 -10.37 17.75 -17.14
N GLN A 147 -9.52 18.52 -17.82
CA GLN A 147 -8.07 18.29 -17.86
C GLN A 147 -7.44 18.44 -16.48
N ALA A 148 -7.93 19.38 -15.64
CA ALA A 148 -7.48 19.48 -14.25
C ALA A 148 -7.85 18.23 -13.42
N LEU A 149 -9.06 17.69 -13.60
CA LEU A 149 -9.46 16.45 -12.92
C LEU A 149 -8.63 15.24 -13.40
N LEU A 150 -8.40 15.12 -14.70
CA LEU A 150 -7.54 14.07 -15.28
C LEU A 150 -6.08 14.21 -14.81
N TYR A 151 -5.61 15.43 -14.58
CA TYR A 151 -4.29 15.67 -13.99
C TYR A 151 -4.21 15.12 -12.56
N LEU A 152 -5.22 15.36 -11.71
CA LEU A 152 -5.27 14.81 -10.35
C LEU A 152 -5.32 13.27 -10.37
N ALA A 153 -6.21 12.69 -11.17
CA ALA A 153 -6.34 11.24 -11.29
C ALA A 153 -5.07 10.57 -11.87
N GLY A 154 -4.45 11.19 -12.88
CA GLY A 154 -3.18 10.73 -13.45
C GLY A 154 -2.02 10.87 -12.47
N GLY A 155 -2.02 11.91 -11.64
CA GLY A 155 -1.08 12.08 -10.53
C GLY A 155 -1.18 10.95 -9.52
N THR A 156 -2.39 10.54 -9.14
CA THR A 156 -2.63 9.38 -8.28
C THR A 156 -2.12 8.09 -8.90
N LEU A 157 -2.40 7.85 -10.19
CA LEU A 157 -1.94 6.63 -10.87
C LEU A 157 -0.40 6.56 -10.92
N LEU A 158 0.26 7.68 -11.22
CA LEU A 158 1.71 7.76 -11.20
C LEU A 158 2.27 7.55 -9.79
N ALA A 159 1.70 8.25 -8.80
CA ALA A 159 2.09 8.21 -7.40
C ALA A 159 2.00 6.81 -6.80
N LEU A 160 0.97 6.05 -7.14
CA LEU A 160 0.75 4.69 -6.63
C LEU A 160 1.40 3.60 -7.50
N GLY A 161 2.00 3.98 -8.63
CA GLY A 161 2.61 3.06 -9.57
C GLY A 161 4.13 3.10 -9.57
N VAL A 162 4.74 3.64 -10.64
CA VAL A 162 6.20 3.59 -10.86
C VAL A 162 6.98 4.75 -10.23
N HIS A 163 6.32 5.62 -9.47
CA HIS A 163 6.99 6.75 -8.82
C HIS A 163 8.04 6.25 -7.80
N PRO A 164 9.23 6.89 -7.66
CA PRO A 164 10.28 6.44 -6.74
C PRO A 164 9.82 6.15 -5.31
N VAL A 165 8.86 6.94 -4.83
CA VAL A 165 8.29 6.77 -3.49
C VAL A 165 7.41 5.53 -3.38
N ALA A 166 6.69 5.16 -4.45
CA ALA A 166 5.81 3.99 -4.50
C ALA A 166 6.54 2.65 -4.27
N GLY A 167 7.88 2.65 -4.35
CA GLY A 167 8.66 1.47 -3.98
C GLY A 167 8.45 1.00 -2.55
N HIS A 168 7.90 1.84 -1.66
CA HIS A 168 7.51 1.41 -0.32
C HIS A 168 6.45 0.28 -0.39
N PHE A 169 5.42 0.36 -1.24
CA PHE A 169 4.39 -0.68 -1.34
C PHE A 169 4.97 -2.08 -1.66
N ILE A 170 6.06 -2.12 -2.42
CA ILE A 170 6.74 -3.38 -2.74
C ILE A 170 7.74 -3.76 -1.64
N ALA A 171 8.54 -2.80 -1.18
CA ALA A 171 9.53 -3.00 -0.12
C ALA A 171 8.90 -3.57 1.16
N GLU A 172 7.70 -3.12 1.49
CA GLU A 172 7.08 -3.35 2.79
C GLU A 172 6.52 -4.76 2.95
N HIS A 173 6.12 -5.42 1.86
CA HIS A 173 5.35 -6.66 1.92
C HIS A 173 5.74 -7.74 0.89
N TYR A 174 6.83 -7.56 0.14
CA TYR A 174 7.37 -8.61 -0.74
C TYR A 174 8.69 -9.17 -0.20
N MET A 175 8.86 -10.48 -0.32
CA MET A 175 10.06 -11.18 0.16
C MET A 175 11.23 -10.99 -0.83
N PHE A 176 12.16 -10.10 -0.49
CA PHE A 176 13.48 -10.01 -1.14
C PHE A 176 14.49 -11.01 -0.53
N ASN A 177 14.27 -11.37 0.72
CA ASN A 177 14.99 -12.38 1.48
C ASN A 177 13.99 -13.45 1.95
N LYS A 178 14.32 -14.72 1.76
CA LYS A 178 13.45 -15.83 2.17
C LYS A 178 13.16 -15.77 3.67
N GLY A 179 11.88 -15.78 4.03
CA GLY A 179 11.43 -15.75 5.42
C GLY A 179 11.30 -14.36 6.03
N GLN A 180 11.72 -13.30 5.34
CA GLN A 180 11.52 -11.92 5.77
C GLN A 180 10.33 -11.33 5.01
N GLU A 181 9.21 -11.14 5.72
CA GLU A 181 7.94 -10.67 5.16
C GLU A 181 7.89 -9.16 4.93
N THR A 182 8.63 -8.42 5.74
CA THR A 182 8.50 -6.97 5.82
C THR A 182 9.84 -6.29 6.05
N TYR A 183 10.04 -5.09 5.50
CA TYR A 183 11.33 -4.44 5.47
C TYR A 183 11.18 -2.97 5.79
N SER A 184 12.15 -2.45 6.52
CA SER A 184 12.29 -1.01 6.69
C SER A 184 13.18 -0.42 5.61
N TYR A 185 12.96 0.86 5.33
CA TYR A 185 13.76 1.73 4.49
C TYR A 185 14.28 2.90 5.31
N TYR A 186 15.60 3.05 5.36
CA TYR A 186 16.28 4.13 6.09
C TYR A 186 17.02 5.05 5.13
N GLY A 187 16.27 5.71 4.25
CA GLY A 187 16.84 6.66 3.29
C GLY A 187 16.09 7.99 3.21
N PRO A 188 16.56 8.92 2.34
CA PRO A 188 16.13 10.32 2.34
C PRO A 188 14.66 10.52 1.97
N LEU A 189 14.03 9.58 1.26
CA LEU A 189 12.62 9.71 0.87
C LEU A 189 11.67 9.72 2.08
N ASN A 190 12.13 9.25 3.26
CA ASN A 190 11.41 9.38 4.52
C ASN A 190 11.00 10.83 4.87
N MET A 191 11.79 11.82 4.44
CA MET A 191 11.46 13.24 4.65
C MET A 191 10.18 13.67 3.92
N LEU A 192 9.87 13.01 2.80
CA LEU A 192 8.67 13.27 2.00
C LEU A 192 7.49 12.37 2.42
N THR A 193 7.78 11.30 3.15
CA THR A 193 6.83 10.23 3.49
C THR A 193 6.57 10.09 4.98
N PHE A 194 6.85 11.12 5.75
CA PHE A 194 6.60 11.17 7.20
C PHE A 194 7.21 9.97 7.95
N ASN A 195 8.39 9.51 7.51
CA ASN A 195 9.10 8.35 8.04
C ASN A 195 8.34 7.00 7.93
N VAL A 196 7.39 6.84 7.00
CA VAL A 196 6.69 5.55 6.80
C VAL A 196 7.67 4.39 6.53
N GLY A 197 8.85 4.68 5.98
CA GLY A 197 9.88 3.68 5.73
C GLY A 197 10.43 3.01 6.99
N TYR A 198 10.19 3.53 8.20
CA TYR A 198 10.40 2.80 9.46
C TYR A 198 9.27 1.79 9.65
N HIS A 199 9.15 0.88 8.69
CA HIS A 199 7.94 0.12 8.47
C HIS A 199 7.83 -1.09 9.42
N ASN A 200 8.96 -1.72 9.78
CA ASN A 200 8.95 -2.76 10.83
C ASN A 200 8.49 -2.14 12.17
N GLU A 201 9.07 -0.99 12.50
CA GLU A 201 8.71 -0.22 13.70
C GLU A 201 7.23 0.19 13.68
N HIS A 202 6.73 0.60 12.52
CA HIS A 202 5.33 0.93 12.31
C HIS A 202 4.40 -0.28 12.49
N HIS A 203 4.75 -1.44 11.93
CA HIS A 203 3.95 -2.67 12.08
C HIS A 203 3.92 -3.20 13.52
N ASP A 204 5.00 -3.04 14.26
CA ASP A 204 5.03 -3.40 15.68
C ASP A 204 4.27 -2.40 16.55
N PHE A 205 4.35 -1.11 16.23
CA PHE A 205 3.74 -0.03 17.00
C PHE A 205 2.94 0.94 16.11
N PRO A 206 1.81 0.51 15.52
CA PRO A 206 1.06 1.29 14.52
C PRO A 206 0.38 2.54 15.07
N PHE A 207 0.44 2.76 16.39
CA PHE A 207 -0.09 3.94 17.06
C PHE A 207 0.99 4.91 17.55
N ILE A 208 2.24 4.74 17.10
CA ILE A 208 3.30 5.72 17.25
C ILE A 208 3.39 6.52 15.94
N PRO A 209 3.34 7.88 15.98
CA PRO A 209 3.44 8.68 14.77
C PRO A 209 4.81 8.54 14.11
N GLY A 210 4.82 8.63 12.79
CA GLY A 210 6.01 8.50 11.94
C GLY A 210 7.16 9.41 12.36
N SER A 211 6.83 10.63 12.80
CA SER A 211 7.79 11.59 13.38
C SER A 211 8.60 11.05 14.58
N ARG A 212 8.12 10.00 15.26
CA ARG A 212 8.76 9.37 16.43
C ARG A 212 9.33 7.98 16.16
N LEU A 213 9.09 7.38 14.99
CA LEU A 213 9.64 6.06 14.66
C LEU A 213 11.18 6.01 14.65
N PRO A 214 11.92 7.06 14.22
CA PRO A 214 13.38 7.06 14.38
C PRO A 214 13.82 6.94 15.84
N LYS A 215 13.08 7.57 16.77
CA LYS A 215 13.35 7.46 18.21
C LYS A 215 13.01 6.06 18.73
N LEU A 216 11.90 5.46 18.28
CA LEU A 216 11.54 4.09 18.63
C LEU A 216 12.65 3.12 18.26
N ARG A 217 13.14 3.17 17.01
CA ARG A 217 14.25 2.34 16.56
C ARG A 217 15.49 2.50 17.44
N ALA A 218 15.87 3.75 17.73
CA ALA A 218 17.03 4.04 18.55
C ALA A 218 16.93 3.54 20.00
N MET A 219 15.72 3.33 20.52
CA MET A 219 15.48 2.78 21.86
C MET A 219 15.50 1.25 21.91
N ALA A 220 15.45 0.57 20.76
CA ALA A 220 15.31 -0.87 20.64
C ALA A 220 16.22 -1.46 19.53
N PRO A 221 17.53 -1.12 19.48
CA PRO A 221 18.43 -1.56 18.41
C PRO A 221 18.54 -3.08 18.30
N GLU A 222 18.41 -3.81 19.40
CA GLU A 222 18.45 -5.27 19.46
C GLU A 222 17.33 -5.96 18.65
N PHE A 223 16.23 -5.25 18.37
CA PHE A 223 15.13 -5.76 17.56
C PHE A 223 15.23 -5.34 16.08
N TYR A 224 15.88 -4.21 15.78
CA TYR A 224 15.79 -3.59 14.45
C TYR A 224 17.11 -3.57 13.67
N ASP A 225 18.27 -3.46 14.33
CA ASP A 225 19.54 -3.24 13.61
C ASP A 225 20.08 -4.48 12.92
N THR A 226 19.60 -5.67 13.28
CA THR A 226 19.95 -6.94 12.61
C THR A 226 18.99 -7.31 11.47
N LEU A 227 17.88 -6.59 11.31
CA LEU A 227 16.90 -6.90 10.28
C LEU A 227 17.38 -6.43 8.89
N PRO A 228 17.12 -7.21 7.83
CA PRO A 228 17.29 -6.73 6.47
C PRO A 228 16.50 -5.44 6.23
N CYS A 229 17.13 -4.46 5.56
CA CYS A 229 16.50 -3.19 5.23
C CYS A 229 16.89 -2.73 3.83
N HIS A 230 16.00 -1.96 3.20
CA HIS A 230 16.27 -1.32 1.93
C HIS A 230 16.96 0.04 2.11
N LYS A 231 17.85 0.38 1.17
CA LYS A 231 18.53 1.69 1.11
C LYS A 231 18.03 2.58 -0.04
N SER A 232 17.29 2.00 -0.97
CA SER A 232 16.73 2.72 -2.13
C SER A 232 15.43 2.06 -2.60
N TRP A 233 14.31 2.80 -2.54
CA TRP A 233 13.04 2.35 -3.12
C TRP A 233 13.08 2.29 -4.65
N VAL A 234 13.91 3.13 -5.31
CA VAL A 234 14.13 3.01 -6.76
C VAL A 234 14.77 1.66 -7.10
N LYS A 235 15.73 1.20 -6.29
CA LYS A 235 16.32 -0.13 -6.45
C LYS A 235 15.29 -1.24 -6.21
N VAL A 236 14.42 -1.09 -5.21
CA VAL A 236 13.31 -2.04 -4.97
C VAL A 236 12.42 -2.17 -6.20
N LEU A 237 11.99 -1.06 -6.81
CA LEU A 237 11.17 -1.08 -8.03
C LEU A 237 11.91 -1.76 -9.19
N TYR A 238 13.20 -1.44 -9.36
CA TYR A 238 14.04 -2.04 -10.40
C TYR A 238 14.18 -3.55 -10.20
N ASP A 239 14.57 -3.99 -9.01
CA ASP A 239 14.77 -5.40 -8.67
C ASP A 239 13.45 -6.16 -8.79
N PHE A 240 12.33 -5.60 -8.34
CA PHE A 240 11.02 -6.23 -8.50
C PHE A 240 10.68 -6.50 -9.96
N VAL A 241 11.02 -5.58 -10.88
CA VAL A 241 10.76 -5.79 -12.32
C VAL A 241 11.78 -6.74 -12.94
N MET A 242 13.06 -6.54 -12.66
CA MET A 242 14.16 -7.17 -13.40
C MET A 242 14.63 -8.51 -12.82
N ASP A 243 14.55 -8.70 -11.50
CA ASP A 243 14.97 -9.94 -10.86
C ASP A 243 13.94 -11.04 -11.14
N PRO A 244 14.29 -12.11 -11.88
CA PRO A 244 13.37 -13.20 -12.15
C PRO A 244 13.04 -14.03 -10.91
N THR A 245 13.70 -13.86 -9.77
CA THR A 245 13.37 -14.61 -8.54
C THR A 245 12.26 -13.95 -7.72
N ILE A 246 11.97 -12.67 -7.99
CA ILE A 246 11.02 -11.85 -7.25
C ILE A 246 9.80 -11.54 -8.13
N GLY A 247 8.62 -11.55 -7.54
CA GLY A 247 7.39 -11.20 -8.23
C GLY A 247 6.18 -11.32 -7.32
N LEU A 248 4.99 -11.40 -7.91
CA LEU A 248 3.73 -11.34 -7.18
C LEU A 248 3.53 -12.51 -6.20
N TYR A 249 4.23 -13.62 -6.43
CA TYR A 249 4.25 -14.79 -5.56
C TYR A 249 5.14 -14.64 -4.32
N ALA A 250 6.10 -13.71 -4.32
CA ALA A 250 7.07 -13.53 -3.25
C ALA A 250 6.44 -12.87 -2.01
N ARG A 251 5.51 -13.59 -1.37
CA ARG A 251 4.72 -13.17 -0.20
C ARG A 251 4.74 -14.30 0.83
N ILE A 252 4.65 -13.95 2.12
CA ILE A 252 4.28 -14.93 3.14
C ILE A 252 2.75 -15.00 3.16
N VAL A 253 2.19 -16.20 2.99
CA VAL A 253 0.75 -16.42 3.02
C VAL A 253 0.42 -17.44 4.12
N ARG A 254 -0.59 -17.11 4.92
CA ARG A 254 -1.11 -17.91 6.03
C ARG A 254 -2.54 -18.32 5.71
N GLU A 255 -2.86 -19.58 6.02
CA GLU A 255 -4.23 -20.07 5.90
C GLU A 255 -5.13 -19.43 6.97
N ARG A 256 -6.40 -19.27 6.64
CA ARG A 256 -7.39 -18.67 7.53
C ARG A 256 -7.82 -19.67 8.60
N ASN A 257 -7.08 -19.71 9.71
CA ASN A 257 -7.43 -20.51 10.89
C ASN A 257 -8.31 -19.74 11.90
N ILE A 258 -9.01 -18.70 11.44
CA ILE A 258 -9.81 -17.78 12.26
C ILE A 258 -11.29 -18.05 11.98
N PRO A 259 -12.09 -18.50 12.97
CA PRO A 259 -13.53 -18.68 12.80
C PRO A 259 -14.18 -17.38 12.32
N SER A 260 -15.08 -17.46 11.33
CA SER A 260 -15.75 -16.29 10.72
C SER A 260 -16.36 -15.32 11.74
N ALA A 261 -16.84 -15.83 12.89
CA ALA A 261 -17.41 -15.06 13.98
C ALA A 261 -16.41 -14.19 14.78
N SER A 262 -15.10 -14.41 14.65
CA SER A 262 -14.06 -13.67 15.39
C SER A 262 -13.47 -12.48 14.62
N VAL A 263 -13.89 -12.31 13.36
CA VAL A 263 -13.71 -11.03 12.64
C VAL A 263 -14.82 -10.09 13.12
N THR A 264 -14.51 -9.27 14.12
CA THR A 264 -15.44 -8.28 14.65
C THR A 264 -16.00 -7.42 13.53
N PRO A 265 -17.33 -7.18 13.47
CA PRO A 265 -17.90 -6.26 12.49
C PRO A 265 -17.23 -4.89 12.63
N TYR A 266 -16.77 -4.37 11.50
CA TYR A 266 -16.13 -3.05 11.47
C TYR A 266 -17.08 -1.98 11.97
N SER A 267 -16.65 -1.24 12.98
CA SER A 267 -17.25 0.05 13.31
C SER A 267 -16.34 1.15 12.79
N PRO A 268 -16.81 2.01 11.86
CA PRO A 268 -16.02 3.12 11.33
C PRO A 268 -15.64 4.17 12.38
N VAL A 269 -16.24 4.09 13.58
CA VAL A 269 -16.07 5.04 14.68
C VAL A 269 -15.36 4.40 15.88
N SER A 270 -15.32 3.07 15.99
CA SER A 270 -14.67 2.41 17.12
C SER A 270 -13.15 2.33 16.93
N PRO A 271 -12.36 2.51 18.00
CA PRO A 271 -10.96 2.14 17.96
C PRO A 271 -10.87 0.62 17.82
N ILE A 272 -10.17 0.13 16.79
CA ILE A 272 -9.74 -1.27 16.78
C ILE A 272 -8.70 -1.38 17.90
N VAL A 273 -9.09 -2.04 19.00
CA VAL A 273 -8.19 -2.33 20.11
C VAL A 273 -7.04 -3.18 19.55
N SER A 274 -5.79 -2.76 19.81
CA SER A 274 -4.59 -3.51 19.45
C SER A 274 -4.73 -4.93 19.98
N SER A 275 -4.85 -5.91 19.09
CA SER A 275 -4.70 -7.30 19.48
C SER A 275 -3.22 -7.64 19.42
N ALA A 276 -2.51 -7.38 20.52
CA ALA A 276 -1.25 -8.07 20.82
C ALA A 276 -1.43 -9.62 20.81
N ALA A 277 -2.68 -10.12 20.77
CA ALA A 277 -3.05 -11.52 20.92
C ALA A 277 -3.19 -12.35 19.62
N VAL A 278 -2.94 -11.82 18.42
CA VAL A 278 -2.97 -12.67 17.18
C VAL A 278 -1.59 -13.18 16.78
N LYS A 279 -0.48 -12.52 17.20
CA LYS A 279 0.88 -13.05 16.97
C LYS A 279 1.17 -14.36 17.74
N SER A 280 0.33 -14.75 18.73
CA SER A 280 0.51 -15.97 19.54
C SER A 280 -0.43 -17.13 19.20
N ALA A 281 -1.33 -16.99 18.22
CA ALA A 281 -2.24 -18.06 17.81
C ALA A 281 -1.76 -18.70 16.51
N GLY A 282 -0.88 -19.69 16.64
CA GLY A 282 -0.53 -20.62 15.55
C GLY A 282 0.87 -20.44 15.00
N SER A 283 1.85 -20.97 15.74
CA SER A 283 2.94 -21.74 15.12
C SER A 283 2.32 -22.98 14.44
N SER A 284 1.58 -22.77 13.36
CA SER A 284 1.18 -23.82 12.42
C SER A 284 1.91 -23.53 11.14
N ASN A 285 2.95 -24.34 10.85
CA ASN A 285 3.67 -24.47 9.59
C ASN A 285 3.15 -23.56 8.46
N GLY A 286 3.65 -22.32 8.40
CA GLY A 286 3.50 -21.46 7.23
C GLY A 286 4.41 -21.95 6.11
N THR A 287 4.08 -23.11 5.54
CA THR A 287 4.80 -23.69 4.40
C THR A 287 4.06 -23.38 3.12
N GLN A 288 4.28 -22.18 2.58
CA GLN A 288 4.25 -21.92 1.14
C GLN A 288 4.92 -20.57 0.87
N SER A 289 6.26 -20.58 0.76
CA SER A 289 6.96 -19.50 0.06
C SER A 289 6.74 -19.76 -1.44
N ALA A 290 5.74 -19.13 -2.05
CA ALA A 290 5.62 -19.21 -3.49
C ALA A 290 6.79 -18.41 -4.09
N THR A 291 7.64 -19.08 -4.85
CA THR A 291 8.76 -18.42 -5.56
C THR A 291 8.34 -18.18 -7.00
N PHE A 292 9.11 -17.41 -7.77
CA PHE A 292 8.83 -17.22 -9.19
C PHE A 292 8.66 -18.54 -9.97
N ASN A 293 9.29 -19.64 -9.52
CA ASN A 293 9.12 -20.98 -10.08
C ASN A 293 7.67 -21.50 -10.02
N ASP A 294 6.78 -20.83 -9.29
CA ASP A 294 5.35 -21.12 -9.26
C ASP A 294 4.56 -20.40 -10.37
N CYS A 295 5.21 -19.55 -11.18
CA CYS A 295 4.57 -19.02 -12.38
C CYS A 295 4.44 -20.12 -13.46
N PRO A 296 3.21 -20.42 -13.93
CA PRO A 296 2.98 -21.39 -15.00
C PRO A 296 3.69 -21.06 -16.32
N ILE A 297 3.88 -19.77 -16.62
CA ILE A 297 4.53 -19.30 -17.84
C ILE A 297 6.05 -19.51 -17.76
N SER A 298 6.66 -19.25 -16.60
CA SER A 298 8.10 -19.45 -16.40
C SER A 298 8.50 -20.93 -16.47
N ARG A 299 7.68 -21.85 -15.94
CA ARG A 299 7.93 -23.29 -16.05
C ARG A 299 7.99 -23.73 -17.52
N ARG A 300 7.11 -23.21 -18.38
CA ARG A 300 7.11 -23.57 -19.81
C ARG A 300 8.37 -23.10 -20.54
N VAL A 301 8.92 -21.94 -20.19
CA VAL A 301 10.15 -21.43 -20.84
C VAL A 301 11.38 -22.22 -20.39
N ALA A 302 11.45 -22.65 -19.13
CA ALA A 302 12.52 -23.53 -18.66
C ALA A 302 12.50 -24.90 -19.37
N PHE A 303 11.32 -25.50 -19.57
CA PHE A 303 11.18 -26.77 -20.30
C PHE A 303 11.46 -26.66 -21.81
N MET A 304 11.46 -25.46 -22.41
CA MET A 304 11.76 -25.27 -23.84
C MET A 304 13.23 -24.90 -24.11
N ALA A 305 14.04 -24.72 -23.07
CA ALA A 305 15.47 -24.43 -23.19
C ALA A 305 16.36 -25.68 -22.96
N ASP A 306 15.75 -26.82 -22.62
CA ASP A 306 16.41 -28.10 -22.34
C ASP A 306 16.18 -29.16 -23.46
N GLU A 307 15.77 -28.74 -24.67
CA GLU A 307 15.73 -29.58 -25.89
C GLU A 307 16.71 -29.09 -26.97
#